data_AF-A0A2C9UWW7-F1
#
_entry.id   AF-A0A2C9UWW7-F1
#
_cell.length_a   1.000
_cell.length_b   1.000
_cell.length_c   1.000
_cell.angle_alpha   90.00
_cell.angle_beta   90.00
_cell.angle_gamma   90.00
#
_symmetry.space_group_name_H-M   'P 1'
#
loop_
_entity.id
_entity.type
_entity.pdbx_description
1 polymer ?
#
loop_
_entity_poly.entity_id
_entity_poly.type
_entity_poly.pdbx_seq_one_letter_code
_entity_poly.pdbx_strand_id
1 'polypeptide(L)'
;MALHLFASYPICSFTKQPSRTCSFRLLKIGNMFSPLGCLVSPKLAKKTIVRRSANYQPPIWDFNFVQSLKSEYGGEVYTNRISKLKEEVRLILLKQAVDPLDQLQLIDTLQRLGLAYHFEDEIKSILMSIYSHNNTGMREDLYATALEFRLLRQHGYKIPQEIFHSFLDEMGSFKECLCEDWEAILSLYEASFLSEEGENILQNARDFTTTCLRKLVQQSQDQNLSKLISHALEIPLHWRMQRLDTRWFIDAYERKQGMNPLLLELAKLDFNNVQMIHQNDLKHMSRYV
;
A
#
# COMPACT_ATOMS: atom_id res chain seq x y z
N MET A 1 -23.89 9.86 4.04
CA MET A 1 -23.26 10.89 4.90
C MET A 1 -22.72 10.24 6.16
N ALA A 2 -21.49 9.73 6.09
CA ALA A 2 -20.71 9.28 7.25
C ALA A 2 -19.29 9.82 7.04
N LEU A 3 -19.16 11.12 7.27
CA LEU A 3 -17.90 11.86 7.20
C LEU A 3 -17.33 11.98 8.63
N HIS A 4 -16.00 11.97 8.68
CA HIS A 4 -15.13 12.26 9.82
C HIS A 4 -14.94 11.13 10.83
N LEU A 5 -13.83 10.38 10.69
CA LEU A 5 -13.02 9.88 11.82
C LEU A 5 -11.67 9.27 11.39
N PHE A 6 -11.03 9.79 10.33
CA PHE A 6 -9.62 9.50 10.04
C PHE A 6 -8.88 10.82 9.81
N ALA A 7 -8.70 11.56 10.90
CA ALA A 7 -7.75 12.67 10.96
C ALA A 7 -6.59 12.23 11.87
N SER A 8 -5.41 12.10 11.26
CA SER A 8 -4.09 12.49 11.79
C SER A 8 -3.78 12.16 13.27
N TYR A 9 -2.96 11.13 13.50
CA TYR A 9 -2.15 11.05 14.72
C TYR A 9 -0.68 11.41 14.41
N PRO A 10 -0.02 12.23 15.26
CA PRO A 10 1.35 12.66 15.03
C PRO A 10 2.36 11.56 15.43
N ILE A 11 3.43 11.51 14.66
CA ILE A 11 4.61 10.66 14.80
C ILE A 11 5.20 10.80 16.21
N CYS A 12 5.30 9.69 16.94
CA CYS A 12 5.90 9.65 18.27
C CYS A 12 7.43 9.72 18.15
N SER A 13 8.03 10.81 18.64
CA SER A 13 9.47 11.01 18.71
C SER A 13 10.06 10.34 19.96
N PHE A 14 11.00 9.42 19.76
CA PHE A 14 11.74 8.79 20.85
C PHE A 14 12.74 9.79 21.46
N THR A 15 12.48 10.25 22.68
CA THR A 15 13.45 11.00 23.48
C THR A 15 14.24 10.03 24.38
N LYS A 16 15.57 9.99 24.20
CA LYS A 16 16.50 9.28 25.11
C LYS A 16 16.69 10.11 26.39
N GLN A 17 16.50 9.49 27.56
CA GLN A 17 16.91 10.06 28.85
C GLN A 17 18.27 9.51 29.33
N PRO A 18 19.06 10.30 30.10
CA PRO A 18 20.47 10.02 30.36
C PRO A 18 20.73 9.17 31.62
N SER A 19 21.90 8.55 31.64
CA SER A 19 22.47 7.67 32.67
C SER A 19 22.68 8.36 34.02
N ARG A 20 22.22 7.74 35.12
CA ARG A 20 22.50 8.18 36.50
C ARG A 20 23.83 7.59 37.01
N THR A 21 24.72 8.45 37.50
CA THR A 21 25.97 8.08 38.19
C THR A 21 25.72 7.80 39.67
N CYS A 22 26.43 6.81 40.20
CA CYS A 22 26.37 6.33 41.57
C CYS A 22 27.47 7.02 42.41
N SER A 23 27.16 7.47 43.63
CA SER A 23 28.19 7.93 44.58
C SER A 23 28.06 7.14 45.89
N PHE A 24 29.17 6.51 46.30
CA PHE A 24 29.31 5.79 47.56
C PHE A 24 29.95 6.73 48.60
N ARG A 25 29.33 6.85 49.79
CA ARG A 25 29.98 7.43 50.97
C ARG A 25 30.38 6.29 51.92
N LEU A 26 31.68 6.22 52.21
CA LEU A 26 32.27 5.41 53.27
C LEU A 26 32.02 6.05 54.64
N LEU A 27 31.61 5.24 55.62
CA LEU A 27 31.72 5.57 57.05
C LEU A 27 32.52 4.45 57.74
N LYS A 28 33.55 4.86 58.48
CA LYS A 28 34.53 4.01 59.17
C LYS A 28 34.17 3.82 60.65
N ILE A 29 34.21 2.54 61.05
CA ILE A 29 34.84 1.92 62.26
C ILE A 29 34.23 2.18 63.66
N GLY A 30 34.03 1.06 64.37
CA GLY A 30 34.05 0.98 65.84
C GLY A 30 33.91 -0.48 66.33
N ASN A 31 34.98 -1.04 66.92
CA ASN A 31 35.11 -2.44 67.37
C ASN A 31 34.31 -2.76 68.64
N MET A 32 33.69 -3.95 68.70
CA MET A 32 33.60 -4.76 69.93
C MET A 32 33.23 -6.21 69.62
N PHE A 33 34.09 -7.14 70.03
CA PHE A 33 33.93 -8.59 69.84
C PHE A 33 32.85 -9.14 70.79
N SER A 34 31.93 -9.93 70.23
CA SER A 34 31.02 -10.84 70.95
C SER A 34 31.08 -12.19 70.24
N PRO A 35 30.95 -13.34 70.94
CA PRO A 35 31.04 -14.65 70.30
C PRO A 35 29.85 -14.82 69.33
N LEU A 36 30.16 -15.01 68.05
CA LEU A 36 29.16 -15.32 67.01
C LEU A 36 28.59 -16.72 67.27
N GLY A 37 27.55 -16.80 68.09
CA GLY A 37 26.65 -17.94 68.08
C GLY A 37 25.89 -17.94 66.75
N CYS A 38 26.24 -18.86 65.85
CA CYS A 38 25.57 -18.98 64.55
C CYS A 38 24.18 -19.62 64.74
N LEU A 39 23.18 -18.80 65.11
CA LEU A 39 21.78 -19.16 64.99
C LEU A 39 21.36 -18.90 63.54
N VAL A 40 21.35 -19.95 62.72
CA VAL A 40 20.68 -19.93 61.42
C VAL A 40 19.19 -19.81 61.68
N SER A 41 18.71 -18.56 61.79
CA SER A 41 17.29 -18.28 61.67
C SER A 41 16.94 -18.33 60.20
N PRO A 42 16.01 -19.18 59.73
CA PRO A 42 15.51 -19.10 58.38
C PRO A 42 14.62 -17.86 58.31
N LYS A 43 15.22 -16.67 58.18
CA LYS A 43 14.48 -15.50 57.71
C LYS A 43 14.19 -15.78 56.25
N LEU A 44 13.07 -16.45 56.02
CA LEU A 44 12.39 -16.46 54.73
C LEU A 44 11.96 -15.02 54.46
N ALA A 45 12.91 -14.17 54.06
CA ALA A 45 12.64 -12.85 53.56
C ALA A 45 11.81 -13.06 52.30
N LYS A 46 10.48 -12.94 52.43
CA LYS A 46 9.58 -12.83 51.28
C LYS A 46 10.02 -11.59 50.51
N LYS A 47 10.97 -11.75 49.59
CA LYS A 47 11.33 -10.72 48.62
C LYS A 47 10.08 -10.50 47.78
N THR A 48 9.33 -9.45 48.08
CA THR A 48 8.21 -9.02 47.25
C THR A 48 8.78 -8.67 45.88
N ILE A 49 8.55 -9.54 44.90
CA ILE A 49 8.97 -9.29 43.52
C ILE A 49 8.02 -8.23 42.95
N VAL A 50 8.47 -6.98 42.93
CA VAL A 50 7.74 -5.89 42.27
C VAL A 50 7.94 -6.05 40.76
N ARG A 51 6.89 -6.45 40.05
CA ARG A 51 6.91 -6.52 38.58
C ARG A 51 6.80 -5.11 38.00
N ARG A 52 7.58 -4.81 36.97
CA ARG A 52 7.47 -3.56 36.21
C ARG A 52 6.27 -3.64 35.27
N SER A 53 5.47 -2.58 35.20
CA SER A 53 4.42 -2.43 34.19
C SER A 53 5.03 -1.86 32.89
N ALA A 54 4.50 -2.30 31.75
CA ALA A 54 4.88 -1.77 30.44
C ALA A 54 4.09 -0.51 30.03
N ASN A 55 3.04 -0.14 30.78
CA ASN A 55 2.19 1.03 30.52
C ASN A 55 1.56 1.04 29.10
N TYR A 56 1.14 -0.14 28.61
CA TYR A 56 0.40 -0.24 27.35
C TYR A 56 -0.96 0.46 27.44
N GLN A 57 -1.35 1.10 26.33
CA GLN A 57 -2.68 1.67 26.16
C GLN A 57 -3.70 0.57 25.90
N PRO A 58 -4.97 0.78 26.30
CA PRO A 58 -6.04 -0.14 25.94
C PRO A 58 -6.24 -0.20 24.41
N PRO A 59 -6.89 -1.26 23.89
CA PRO A 59 -7.26 -1.35 22.49
C PRO A 59 -8.10 -0.15 22.03
N ILE A 60 -7.93 0.23 20.77
CA ILE A 60 -8.66 1.34 20.14
C ILE A 60 -10.16 1.02 20.02
N TRP A 61 -10.51 -0.27 19.93
CA TRP A 61 -11.88 -0.74 19.79
C TRP A 61 -12.38 -1.43 21.05
N ASP A 62 -13.58 -1.06 21.48
CA ASP A 62 -14.31 -1.74 22.54
C ASP A 62 -14.93 -3.06 22.01
N PHE A 63 -15.03 -4.06 22.88
CA PHE A 63 -15.61 -5.35 22.54
C PHE A 63 -17.08 -5.24 22.12
N ASN A 64 -17.90 -4.44 22.82
CA ASN A 64 -19.31 -4.29 22.48
C ASN A 64 -19.46 -3.57 21.15
N PHE A 65 -18.59 -2.59 20.87
CA PHE A 65 -18.53 -1.96 19.56
C PHE A 65 -18.28 -3.01 18.46
N VAL A 66 -17.26 -3.87 18.61
CA VAL A 66 -16.95 -4.91 17.62
C VAL A 66 -18.13 -5.87 17.43
N GLN A 67 -18.74 -6.36 18.52
CA GLN A 67 -19.90 -7.26 18.45
C GLN A 67 -21.16 -6.59 17.85
N SER A 68 -21.28 -5.25 17.97
CA SER A 68 -22.41 -4.49 17.42
C SER A 68 -22.34 -4.28 15.90
N LEU A 69 -21.19 -4.53 15.26
CA LEU A 69 -21.01 -4.31 13.83
C LEU A 69 -22.04 -5.10 13.02
N LYS A 70 -22.76 -4.41 12.14
CA LYS A 70 -23.73 -4.99 11.20
C LYS A 70 -23.39 -4.48 9.80
N SER A 71 -23.63 -5.34 8.81
CA SER A 71 -23.50 -4.97 7.40
C SER A 71 -24.76 -5.37 6.66
N GLU A 72 -25.24 -4.47 5.81
CA GLU A 72 -26.42 -4.67 4.96
C GLU A 72 -26.06 -5.42 3.66
N TYR A 73 -24.76 -5.55 3.37
CA TYR A 73 -24.23 -6.06 2.10
C TYR A 73 -24.29 -7.59 1.95
N GLY A 74 -24.85 -8.31 2.92
CA GLY A 74 -24.99 -9.78 2.89
C GLY A 74 -26.24 -10.31 2.20
N GLY A 75 -27.10 -9.44 1.69
CA GLY A 75 -28.35 -9.84 1.04
C GLY A 75 -28.18 -10.33 -0.40
N GLU A 76 -29.07 -11.22 -0.84
CA GLU A 76 -29.11 -11.76 -2.22
C GLU A 76 -29.16 -10.68 -3.30
N VAL A 77 -29.76 -9.52 -2.98
CA VAL A 77 -29.84 -8.37 -3.91
C VAL A 77 -28.44 -7.90 -4.33
N TYR A 78 -27.51 -7.77 -3.37
CA TYR A 78 -26.15 -7.30 -3.64
C TYR A 78 -25.33 -8.37 -4.34
N THR A 79 -25.43 -9.62 -3.92
CA THR A 79 -24.71 -10.74 -4.58
C THR A 79 -25.14 -10.87 -6.03
N ASN A 80 -26.45 -10.78 -6.31
CA ASN A 80 -26.98 -10.83 -7.68
C ASN A 80 -26.52 -9.63 -8.52
N ARG A 81 -26.46 -8.42 -7.95
CA ARG A 81 -25.96 -7.24 -8.68
C ARG A 81 -24.46 -7.36 -8.97
N ILE A 82 -23.67 -7.79 -7.99
CA ILE A 82 -22.23 -8.05 -8.16
C ILE A 82 -22.00 -9.06 -9.28
N SER A 83 -22.71 -10.19 -9.29
CA SER A 83 -22.57 -11.21 -10.33
C SER A 83 -22.88 -10.66 -11.72
N LYS A 84 -23.96 -9.88 -11.87
CA LYS A 84 -24.30 -9.24 -13.16
C LYS A 84 -23.19 -8.30 -13.64
N LEU A 85 -22.70 -7.43 -12.74
CA LEU A 85 -21.63 -6.48 -13.06
C LEU A 85 -20.32 -7.20 -13.42
N LYS A 86 -20.00 -8.33 -12.78
CA LYS A 86 -18.84 -9.14 -13.14
C LYS A 86 -18.93 -9.67 -14.57
N GLU A 87 -20.08 -10.19 -14.98
CA GLU A 87 -20.26 -10.66 -16.37
C GLU A 87 -20.12 -9.50 -17.37
N GLU A 88 -20.70 -8.33 -17.07
CA GLU A 88 -20.53 -7.14 -17.92
C GLU A 88 -19.05 -6.75 -18.08
N VAL A 89 -18.29 -6.74 -16.99
CA VAL A 89 -16.85 -6.44 -17.02
C VAL A 89 -16.05 -7.52 -17.75
N ARG A 90 -16.39 -8.79 -17.57
CA ARG A 90 -15.77 -9.90 -18.30
C ARG A 90 -15.97 -9.76 -19.81
N LEU A 91 -17.16 -9.37 -20.25
CA LEU A 91 -17.43 -9.11 -21.68
C LEU A 91 -16.59 -7.95 -22.23
N ILE A 92 -16.33 -6.91 -21.43
CA ILE A 92 -15.44 -5.81 -21.82
C ILE A 92 -14.01 -6.32 -22.00
N LEU A 93 -13.51 -7.15 -21.08
CA LEU A 93 -12.16 -7.74 -21.15
C LEU A 93 -11.97 -8.66 -22.37
N LEU A 94 -12.98 -9.45 -22.71
CA LEU A 94 -12.91 -10.43 -23.82
C LEU A 94 -13.06 -9.82 -25.22
N LYS A 95 -13.31 -8.51 -25.32
CA LYS A 95 -13.51 -7.85 -26.61
C LYS A 95 -12.19 -7.80 -27.39
N GLN A 96 -12.07 -8.61 -28.44
CA GLN A 96 -10.83 -8.82 -29.21
C GLN A 96 -10.34 -7.59 -30.01
N ALA A 97 -11.20 -6.62 -30.28
CA ALA A 97 -10.88 -5.45 -31.12
C ALA A 97 -10.42 -4.21 -30.31
N VAL A 98 -9.95 -4.41 -29.08
CA VAL A 98 -9.53 -3.31 -28.18
C VAL A 98 -8.04 -3.07 -28.34
N ASP A 99 -7.63 -1.79 -28.35
CA ASP A 99 -6.23 -1.40 -28.39
C ASP A 99 -5.46 -1.98 -27.18
N PRO A 100 -4.22 -2.47 -27.35
CA PRO A 100 -3.45 -3.04 -26.24
C PRO A 100 -3.27 -2.07 -25.06
N LEU A 101 -3.15 -0.76 -25.30
CA LEU A 101 -3.03 0.23 -24.23
C LEU A 101 -4.34 0.31 -23.43
N ASP A 102 -5.49 0.34 -24.10
CA ASP A 102 -6.80 0.34 -23.45
C ASP A 102 -6.98 -0.91 -22.57
N GLN A 103 -6.51 -2.07 -23.03
CA GLN A 103 -6.52 -3.30 -22.25
C GLN A 103 -5.63 -3.20 -21.00
N LEU A 104 -4.41 -2.69 -21.13
CA LEU A 104 -3.50 -2.48 -19.98
C LEU A 104 -4.09 -1.48 -18.98
N GLN A 105 -4.69 -0.38 -19.45
CA GLN A 105 -5.34 0.61 -18.60
C GLN A 105 -6.54 0.02 -17.83
N LEU A 106 -7.32 -0.84 -18.48
CA LEU A 106 -8.43 -1.55 -17.84
C LEU A 106 -7.91 -2.51 -16.77
N ILE A 107 -6.87 -3.29 -17.06
CA ILE A 107 -6.25 -4.20 -16.10
C ILE A 107 -5.73 -3.43 -14.88
N ASP A 108 -4.99 -2.33 -15.10
CA ASP A 108 -4.50 -1.48 -14.00
C ASP A 108 -5.65 -0.94 -13.15
N THR A 109 -6.70 -0.45 -13.79
CA THR A 109 -7.89 0.06 -13.10
C THR A 109 -8.54 -1.03 -12.26
N LEU A 110 -8.70 -2.24 -12.78
CA LEU A 110 -9.24 -3.39 -12.05
C LEU A 110 -8.37 -3.80 -10.85
N GLN A 111 -7.05 -3.81 -11.01
CA GLN A 111 -6.11 -4.12 -9.92
C GLN A 111 -6.20 -3.09 -8.81
N ARG A 112 -6.19 -1.80 -9.14
CA ARG A 112 -6.24 -0.70 -8.17
C ARG A 112 -7.61 -0.60 -7.49
N LEU A 113 -8.70 -0.89 -8.21
CA LEU A 113 -10.04 -1.02 -7.63
C LEU A 113 -10.24 -2.30 -6.80
N GLY A 114 -9.22 -3.17 -6.72
CA GLY A 114 -9.27 -4.40 -5.94
C GLY A 114 -10.23 -5.45 -6.51
N LEU A 115 -10.49 -5.41 -7.83
CA LEU A 115 -11.40 -6.30 -8.54
C LEU A 115 -10.68 -7.40 -9.32
N ALA A 116 -9.36 -7.28 -9.51
CA ALA A 116 -8.58 -8.18 -10.37
C ALA A 116 -8.70 -9.67 -10.00
N TYR A 117 -8.92 -10.01 -8.72
CA TYR A 117 -9.06 -11.39 -8.26
C TYR A 117 -10.29 -12.12 -8.80
N HIS A 118 -11.27 -11.40 -9.39
CA HIS A 118 -12.40 -12.02 -10.09
C HIS A 118 -12.13 -12.35 -11.55
N PHE A 119 -11.00 -11.86 -12.09
CA PHE A 119 -10.69 -11.88 -13.52
C PHE A 119 -9.26 -12.37 -13.80
N GLU A 120 -8.71 -13.22 -12.94
CA GLU A 120 -7.29 -13.64 -13.02
C GLU A 120 -6.97 -14.34 -14.34
N ASP A 121 -7.86 -15.19 -14.83
CA ASP A 121 -7.69 -15.93 -16.08
C ASP A 121 -7.72 -15.00 -17.31
N GLU A 122 -8.66 -14.06 -17.33
CA GLU A 122 -8.78 -13.06 -18.40
C GLU A 122 -7.56 -12.14 -18.43
N ILE A 123 -7.14 -11.63 -17.27
CA ILE A 123 -5.96 -10.76 -17.14
C ILE A 123 -4.71 -11.51 -17.63
N LYS A 124 -4.53 -12.76 -17.18
CA LYS A 124 -3.39 -13.58 -17.59
C LYS A 124 -3.38 -13.84 -19.09
N SER A 125 -4.53 -14.14 -19.68
CA SER A 125 -4.67 -14.37 -21.12
C SER A 125 -4.30 -13.11 -21.93
N ILE A 126 -4.78 -11.94 -21.52
CA ILE A 126 -4.49 -10.66 -22.17
C ILE A 126 -3.00 -10.32 -22.07
N LEU A 127 -2.41 -10.40 -20.87
CA LEU A 127 -0.99 -10.10 -20.67
C LEU A 127 -0.09 -11.07 -21.45
N MET A 128 -0.46 -12.35 -21.53
CA MET A 128 0.25 -13.34 -22.35
C MET A 128 0.22 -12.98 -23.84
N SER A 129 -0.93 -12.53 -24.34
CA SER A 129 -1.08 -12.07 -25.72
C SER A 129 -0.18 -10.86 -26.01
N ILE A 130 -0.22 -9.84 -25.15
CA ILE A 130 0.60 -8.63 -25.27
C ILE A 130 2.09 -8.98 -25.27
N TYR A 131 2.52 -9.79 -24.30
CA TYR A 131 3.91 -10.24 -24.19
C TYR A 131 4.39 -11.00 -25.44
N SER A 132 3.54 -11.84 -26.02
CA SER A 132 3.89 -12.68 -27.18
C SER A 132 3.99 -11.88 -28.48
N HIS A 133 3.18 -10.83 -28.63
CA HIS A 133 3.11 -10.03 -29.85
C HIS A 133 4.14 -8.91 -29.95
N ASN A 134 4.95 -8.71 -28.89
CA ASN A 134 6.11 -7.81 -28.86
C ASN A 134 5.78 -6.44 -29.49
N ASN A 135 4.73 -5.79 -28.99
CA ASN A 135 4.11 -4.60 -29.58
C ASN A 135 5.12 -3.46 -29.73
N THR A 136 5.71 -3.35 -30.92
CA THR A 136 6.68 -2.29 -31.23
C THR A 136 6.05 -0.90 -31.17
N GLY A 137 4.74 -0.79 -31.41
CA GLY A 137 4.00 0.48 -31.40
C GLY A 137 3.89 1.15 -30.02
N MET A 138 3.94 0.39 -28.91
CA MET A 138 3.91 0.96 -27.56
C MET A 138 5.24 1.65 -27.20
N ARG A 139 6.34 1.30 -27.89
CA ARG A 139 7.71 1.70 -27.54
C ARG A 139 8.04 3.17 -27.81
N GLU A 140 7.17 3.88 -28.51
CA GLU A 140 7.29 5.32 -28.76
C GLU A 140 6.61 6.15 -27.65
N ASP A 141 5.67 5.55 -26.93
CA ASP A 141 4.91 6.21 -25.86
C ASP A 141 5.41 5.78 -24.48
N LEU A 142 5.85 6.74 -23.67
CA LEU A 142 6.44 6.46 -22.36
C LEU A 142 5.40 5.89 -21.39
N TYR A 143 4.18 6.41 -21.42
CA TYR A 143 3.11 5.97 -20.53
C TYR A 143 2.76 4.51 -20.77
N ALA A 144 2.56 4.14 -22.04
CA ALA A 144 2.27 2.80 -22.49
C ALA A 144 3.40 1.84 -22.16
N THR A 145 4.65 2.21 -22.48
CA THR A 145 5.83 1.39 -22.20
C THR A 145 5.99 1.13 -20.70
N ALA A 146 5.84 2.18 -19.87
CA ALA A 146 5.95 2.05 -18.43
C ALA A 146 4.83 1.20 -17.82
N LEU A 147 3.60 1.36 -18.32
CA LEU A 147 2.44 0.60 -17.87
C LEU A 147 2.57 -0.89 -18.24
N GLU A 148 2.94 -1.18 -19.49
CA GLU A 148 3.19 -2.53 -19.97
C GLU A 148 4.29 -3.20 -19.15
N PHE A 149 5.44 -2.54 -19.00
CA PHE A 149 6.56 -3.04 -18.20
C PHE A 149 6.13 -3.37 -16.78
N ARG A 150 5.40 -2.45 -16.12
CA ARG A 150 4.95 -2.63 -14.73
C ARG A 150 4.03 -3.82 -14.59
N LEU A 151 2.98 -3.89 -15.43
CA LEU A 151 1.99 -4.96 -15.35
C LEU A 151 2.61 -6.32 -15.69
N LEU A 152 3.42 -6.41 -16.74
CA LEU A 152 4.09 -7.65 -17.11
C LEU A 152 5.03 -8.15 -16.00
N ARG A 153 5.87 -7.28 -15.42
CA ARG A 153 6.74 -7.70 -14.30
C ARG A 153 5.97 -8.08 -13.04
N GLN A 154 4.88 -7.37 -12.70
CA GLN A 154 4.02 -7.74 -11.57
C GLN A 154 3.41 -9.14 -11.73
N HIS A 155 3.21 -9.60 -12.97
CA HIS A 155 2.70 -10.93 -13.29
C HIS A 155 3.81 -11.96 -13.59
N GLY A 156 5.08 -11.62 -13.32
CA GLY A 156 6.21 -12.55 -13.40
C GLY A 156 6.82 -12.72 -14.79
N TYR A 157 6.46 -11.87 -15.76
CA TYR A 157 7.12 -11.84 -17.06
C TYR A 157 8.47 -11.14 -16.98
N LYS A 158 9.46 -11.66 -17.70
CA LYS A 158 10.81 -11.11 -17.74
C LYS A 158 10.90 -10.05 -18.83
N ILE A 159 10.78 -8.78 -18.45
CA ILE A 159 10.94 -7.65 -19.36
C ILE A 159 12.26 -6.94 -19.06
N PRO A 160 13.19 -6.79 -20.01
CA PRO A 160 14.45 -6.08 -19.81
C PRO A 160 14.24 -4.57 -19.57
N GLN A 161 15.07 -3.93 -18.74
CA GLN A 161 15.07 -2.47 -18.53
C GLN A 161 15.39 -1.68 -19.81
N GLU A 162 16.06 -2.34 -20.76
CA GLU A 162 16.45 -1.83 -22.07
C GLU A 162 15.24 -1.37 -22.92
N ILE A 163 14.02 -1.78 -22.54
CA ILE A 163 12.78 -1.26 -23.14
C ILE A 163 12.68 0.27 -23.04
N PHE A 164 13.34 0.89 -22.05
CA PHE A 164 13.32 2.34 -21.85
C PHE A 164 14.40 3.11 -22.62
N HIS A 165 15.26 2.44 -23.42
CA HIS A 165 16.35 3.12 -24.12
C HIS A 165 15.92 4.25 -25.05
N SER A 166 14.75 4.15 -25.69
CA SER A 166 14.21 5.20 -26.58
C SER A 166 13.95 6.53 -25.86
N PHE A 167 13.79 6.50 -24.54
CA PHE A 167 13.52 7.66 -23.69
C PHE A 167 14.78 8.29 -23.10
N LEU A 168 15.95 7.71 -23.38
CA LEU A 168 17.25 8.23 -22.96
C LEU A 168 17.86 9.15 -24.02
N ASP A 169 18.62 10.14 -23.56
CA ASP A 169 19.46 11.00 -24.37
C ASP A 169 20.82 10.33 -24.70
N GLU A 170 21.67 11.04 -25.44
CA GLU A 170 23.00 10.57 -25.86
C GLU A 170 23.94 10.30 -24.67
N MET A 171 23.67 10.90 -23.50
CA MET A 171 24.43 10.72 -22.26
C MET A 171 23.87 9.58 -21.39
N GLY A 172 22.81 8.92 -21.83
CA GLY A 172 22.14 7.83 -21.09
C GLY A 172 21.21 8.31 -19.97
N SER A 173 20.84 9.58 -19.95
CA SER A 173 19.89 10.17 -19.00
C SER A 173 18.49 10.28 -19.61
N PHE A 174 17.43 10.27 -18.80
CA PHE A 174 16.07 10.48 -19.30
C PHE A 174 15.91 11.90 -19.85
N LYS A 175 15.33 12.02 -21.05
CA LYS A 175 15.11 13.30 -21.73
C LYS A 175 14.24 14.23 -20.88
N GLU A 176 14.68 15.46 -20.64
CA GLU A 176 13.94 16.42 -19.79
C GLU A 176 12.54 16.75 -20.31
N CYS A 177 12.33 16.73 -21.62
CA CYS A 177 11.01 16.99 -22.24
C CYS A 177 9.93 15.98 -21.82
N LEU A 178 10.31 14.80 -21.31
CA LEU A 178 9.35 13.82 -20.80
C LEU A 178 8.57 14.33 -19.58
N CYS A 179 9.07 15.34 -18.87
CA CYS A 179 8.41 15.88 -17.69
C CYS A 179 7.17 16.73 -17.97
N GLU A 180 6.82 16.93 -19.25
CA GLU A 180 5.58 17.60 -19.67
C GLU A 180 4.34 16.71 -19.49
N ASP A 181 4.49 15.38 -19.61
CA ASP A 181 3.41 14.42 -19.42
C ASP A 181 3.46 13.79 -18.03
N TRP A 182 2.57 14.27 -17.15
CA TRP A 182 2.53 13.78 -15.78
C TRP A 182 2.07 12.33 -15.66
N GLU A 183 1.19 11.85 -16.54
CA GLU A 183 0.68 10.47 -16.50
C GLU A 183 1.81 9.52 -16.87
N ALA A 184 2.57 9.84 -17.92
CA ALA A 184 3.75 9.08 -18.32
C ALA A 184 4.83 9.03 -17.24
N ILE A 185 5.16 10.19 -16.65
CA ILE A 185 6.15 10.26 -15.56
C ILE A 185 5.70 9.49 -14.33
N LEU A 186 4.43 9.58 -13.95
CA LEU A 186 3.91 8.82 -12.82
C LEU A 186 3.94 7.31 -13.09
N SER A 187 3.58 6.89 -14.31
CA SER A 187 3.62 5.49 -14.72
C SER A 187 5.06 4.95 -14.70
N LEU A 188 6.03 5.73 -15.18
CA LEU A 188 7.47 5.39 -15.12
C LEU A 188 7.98 5.35 -13.67
N TYR A 189 7.56 6.30 -12.83
CA TYR A 189 7.88 6.28 -11.40
C TYR A 189 7.43 4.97 -10.76
N GLU A 190 6.17 4.57 -10.95
CA GLU A 190 5.63 3.33 -10.39
C GLU A 190 6.32 2.07 -10.97
N ALA A 191 6.62 2.07 -12.27
CA ALA A 191 7.36 1.00 -12.93
C ALA A 191 8.78 0.83 -12.36
N SER A 192 9.45 1.93 -12.01
CA SER A 192 10.83 1.91 -11.48
C SER A 192 10.98 1.13 -10.17
N PHE A 193 9.90 0.89 -9.42
CA PHE A 193 9.94 0.11 -8.17
C PHE A 193 9.92 -1.40 -8.37
N LEU A 194 9.82 -1.88 -9.61
CA LEU A 194 10.02 -3.28 -9.99
C LEU A 194 11.45 -3.58 -10.44
N SER A 195 12.39 -2.68 -10.12
CA SER A 195 13.81 -2.85 -10.41
C SER A 195 14.42 -4.03 -9.65
N GLU A 196 15.25 -4.81 -10.34
CA GLU A 196 16.13 -5.82 -9.77
C GLU A 196 17.56 -5.27 -9.57
N GLU A 197 18.40 -6.02 -8.86
CA GLU A 197 19.80 -5.63 -8.62
C GLU A 197 20.57 -5.50 -9.95
N GLY A 198 21.29 -4.40 -10.12
CA GLY A 198 22.05 -4.10 -11.34
C GLY A 198 21.27 -3.34 -12.43
N GLU A 199 19.99 -3.04 -12.21
CA GLU A 199 19.16 -2.29 -13.18
C GLU A 199 19.26 -0.77 -13.03
N ASN A 200 20.40 -0.23 -13.46
CA ASN A 200 20.73 1.19 -13.35
C ASN A 200 19.75 2.11 -14.12
N ILE A 201 19.13 1.66 -15.22
CA ILE A 201 18.17 2.48 -15.98
C ILE A 201 16.94 2.76 -15.11
N LEU A 202 16.44 1.76 -14.39
CA LEU A 202 15.27 1.92 -13.53
C LEU A 202 15.60 2.74 -12.27
N GLN A 203 16.81 2.61 -11.73
CA GLN A 203 17.26 3.48 -10.66
C GLN A 203 17.29 4.94 -11.11
N ASN A 204 17.89 5.23 -12.28
CA ASN A 204 17.90 6.57 -12.86
C ASN A 204 16.47 7.07 -13.17
N ALA A 205 15.59 6.19 -13.64
CA ALA A 205 14.18 6.51 -13.89
C ALA A 205 13.49 6.97 -12.60
N ARG A 206 13.75 6.28 -11.48
CA ARG A 206 13.19 6.64 -10.17
C ARG A 206 13.63 8.03 -9.73
N ASP A 207 14.92 8.33 -9.85
CA ASP A 207 15.48 9.62 -9.42
C ASP A 207 14.97 10.78 -10.30
N PHE A 208 14.95 10.56 -11.62
CA PHE A 208 14.43 11.51 -12.61
C PHE A 208 12.94 11.81 -12.37
N THR A 209 12.11 10.77 -12.33
CA THR A 209 10.65 10.92 -12.17
C THR A 209 10.30 11.51 -10.80
N THR A 210 10.99 11.12 -9.72
CA THR A 210 10.81 11.73 -8.39
C THR A 210 11.04 13.23 -8.43
N THR A 211 12.08 13.68 -9.14
CA THR A 211 12.40 15.10 -9.28
C THR A 211 11.31 15.84 -10.04
N CYS A 212 10.84 15.29 -11.17
CA CYS A 212 9.78 15.90 -11.97
C CYS A 212 8.43 15.92 -11.25
N LEU A 213 8.03 14.84 -10.60
CA LEU A 213 6.78 14.76 -9.82
C LEU A 213 6.77 15.76 -8.65
N ARG A 214 7.90 15.94 -7.93
CA ARG A 214 7.99 16.94 -6.87
C ARG A 214 7.84 18.37 -7.39
N LYS A 215 8.46 18.69 -8.52
CA LYS A 215 8.29 20.00 -9.18
C LYS A 215 6.83 20.21 -9.59
N LEU A 216 6.21 19.18 -10.18
CA LEU A 216 4.83 19.24 -10.62
C LEU A 216 3.84 19.48 -9.46
N VAL A 217 4.02 18.82 -8.31
CA VAL A 217 3.19 19.05 -7.12
C VAL A 217 3.32 20.49 -6.60
N GLN A 218 4.50 21.10 -6.71
CA GLN A 218 4.72 22.49 -6.28
C GLN A 218 4.07 23.52 -7.23
N GLN A 219 3.92 23.18 -8.51
CA GLN A 219 3.44 24.08 -9.56
C GLN A 219 1.95 23.90 -9.89
N SER A 220 1.39 22.72 -9.65
CA SER A 220 0.03 22.38 -10.04
C SER A 220 -1.02 23.09 -9.18
N GLN A 221 -2.05 23.62 -9.83
CA GLN A 221 -3.25 24.16 -9.16
C GLN A 221 -4.33 23.09 -8.96
N ASP A 222 -4.20 21.92 -9.60
CA ASP A 222 -5.13 20.81 -9.44
C ASP A 222 -4.83 20.03 -8.15
N GLN A 223 -5.73 20.19 -7.18
CA GLN A 223 -5.64 19.51 -5.89
C GLN A 223 -5.80 17.99 -5.98
N ASN A 224 -6.59 17.48 -6.94
CA ASN A 224 -6.79 16.04 -7.11
C ASN A 224 -5.52 15.41 -7.69
N LEU A 225 -4.95 16.03 -8.72
CA LEU A 225 -3.65 15.63 -9.27
C LEU A 225 -2.55 15.66 -8.21
N SER A 226 -2.46 16.77 -7.46
CA SER A 226 -1.45 16.93 -6.41
C SER A 226 -1.57 15.85 -5.33
N LYS A 227 -2.79 15.49 -4.93
CA LYS A 227 -3.03 14.39 -3.99
C LYS A 227 -2.61 13.04 -4.55
N LEU A 228 -2.88 12.79 -5.83
CA LEU A 228 -2.54 11.52 -6.48
C LEU A 228 -1.03 11.34 -6.60
N ILE A 229 -0.31 12.38 -7.00
CA ILE A 229 1.15 12.35 -7.06
C ILE A 229 1.75 12.27 -5.65
N SER A 230 1.26 13.06 -4.70
CA SER A 230 1.75 13.04 -3.32
C SER A 230 1.53 11.68 -2.66
N HIS A 231 0.41 11.02 -2.97
CA HIS A 231 0.17 9.64 -2.57
C HIS A 231 1.31 8.78 -3.12
N ALA A 232 1.49 8.65 -4.44
CA ALA A 232 2.56 7.83 -5.04
C ALA A 232 3.98 8.11 -4.48
N LEU A 233 4.31 9.37 -4.23
CA LEU A 233 5.60 9.78 -3.65
C LEU A 233 5.80 9.37 -2.18
N GLU A 234 4.72 9.14 -1.42
CA GLU A 234 4.79 8.66 -0.05
C GLU A 234 5.20 7.18 0.00
N ILE A 235 4.50 6.35 -0.78
CA ILE A 235 4.77 4.91 -0.95
C ILE A 235 4.44 4.54 -2.40
N PRO A 236 5.34 3.90 -3.15
CA PRO A 236 5.01 3.44 -4.50
C PRO A 236 3.98 2.32 -4.48
N LEU A 237 3.14 2.23 -5.50
CA LEU A 237 2.06 1.24 -5.63
C LEU A 237 2.54 -0.19 -5.35
N HIS A 238 3.71 -0.57 -5.86
CA HIS A 238 4.27 -1.91 -5.68
C HIS A 238 4.51 -2.30 -4.21
N TRP A 239 4.69 -1.33 -3.31
CA TRP A 239 4.93 -1.57 -1.89
C TRP A 239 3.69 -1.39 -1.01
N ARG A 240 2.56 -1.00 -1.59
CA ARG A 240 1.33 -0.72 -0.83
C ARG A 240 0.58 -1.98 -0.46
N MET A 241 -0.04 -1.95 0.72
CA MET A 241 -1.05 -2.93 1.08
C MET A 241 -2.30 -2.71 0.21
N GLN A 242 -2.53 -3.63 -0.72
CA GLN A 242 -3.58 -3.54 -1.74
C GLN A 242 -4.94 -3.15 -1.17
N ARG A 243 -5.39 -3.77 -0.06
CA ARG A 243 -6.73 -3.49 0.47
C ARG A 243 -6.91 -2.07 1.00
N LEU A 244 -5.86 -1.48 1.57
CA LEU A 244 -5.88 -0.08 2.02
C LEU A 244 -5.82 0.88 0.83
N ASP A 245 -4.95 0.58 -0.14
CA ASP A 245 -4.84 1.38 -1.36
C ASP A 245 -6.14 1.37 -2.17
N THR A 246 -6.78 0.22 -2.32
CA THR A 246 -8.09 0.08 -2.99
C THR A 246 -9.14 1.00 -2.38
N ARG A 247 -9.22 1.08 -1.04
CA ARG A 247 -10.20 1.98 -0.40
C ARG A 247 -9.98 3.43 -0.80
N TRP A 248 -8.72 3.87 -0.80
CA TRP A 248 -8.33 5.21 -1.21
C TRP A 248 -8.57 5.42 -2.72
N PHE A 249 -8.23 4.43 -3.54
CA PHE A 249 -8.32 4.52 -4.99
C PHE A 249 -9.76 4.53 -5.49
N ILE A 250 -10.71 3.86 -4.82
CA ILE A 250 -12.14 3.99 -5.14
C ILE A 250 -12.58 5.45 -5.07
N ASP A 251 -12.19 6.18 -4.02
CA ASP A 251 -12.54 7.60 -3.85
C ASP A 251 -11.79 8.50 -4.86
N ALA A 252 -10.56 8.14 -5.24
CA ALA A 252 -9.80 8.86 -6.26
C ALA A 252 -10.38 8.62 -7.67
N TYR A 253 -10.75 7.39 -7.99
CA TYR A 253 -11.34 6.97 -9.26
C TYR A 253 -12.71 7.61 -9.47
N GLU A 254 -13.54 7.72 -8.43
CA GLU A 254 -14.82 8.43 -8.48
C GLU A 254 -14.68 9.91 -8.90
N ARG A 255 -13.54 10.55 -8.62
CA ARG A 255 -13.24 11.93 -9.01
C ARG A 255 -12.57 12.04 -10.38
N LYS A 256 -12.12 10.92 -10.97
CA LYS A 256 -11.41 10.91 -12.25
C LYS A 256 -12.38 11.26 -13.38
N GLN A 257 -11.96 12.16 -14.27
CA GLN A 257 -12.69 12.45 -15.50
C GLN A 257 -12.71 11.21 -16.42
N GLY A 258 -13.86 10.88 -16.99
CA GLY A 258 -13.99 9.68 -17.84
C GLY A 258 -14.03 8.35 -17.09
N MET A 259 -14.22 8.37 -15.76
CA MET A 259 -14.41 7.18 -14.94
C MET A 259 -15.57 6.29 -15.46
N ASN A 260 -15.33 4.97 -15.54
CA ASN A 260 -16.36 4.01 -15.92
C ASN A 260 -17.28 3.69 -14.73
N PRO A 261 -18.58 4.07 -14.78
CA PRO A 261 -19.51 3.91 -13.65
C PRO A 261 -19.77 2.44 -13.29
N LEU A 262 -19.67 1.51 -14.26
CA LEU A 262 -19.85 0.09 -14.01
C LEU A 262 -18.71 -0.45 -13.11
N LEU A 263 -17.47 -0.04 -13.40
CA LEU A 263 -16.31 -0.42 -12.59
C LEU A 263 -16.39 0.17 -11.19
N LEU A 264 -16.80 1.43 -11.06
CA LEU A 264 -16.95 2.08 -9.76
C LEU A 264 -18.05 1.42 -8.91
N GLU A 265 -19.20 1.12 -9.51
CA GLU A 265 -20.30 0.44 -8.82
C GLU A 265 -19.85 -0.94 -8.34
N LEU A 266 -19.24 -1.74 -9.23
CA LEU A 266 -18.72 -3.05 -8.88
C LEU A 266 -17.68 -2.97 -7.76
N ALA A 267 -16.74 -2.02 -7.83
CA ALA A 267 -15.71 -1.83 -6.81
C ALA A 267 -16.32 -1.50 -5.43
N LYS A 268 -17.32 -0.61 -5.36
CA LYS A 268 -17.98 -0.25 -4.10
C LYS A 268 -18.75 -1.43 -3.51
N LEU A 269 -19.51 -2.14 -4.33
CA LEU A 269 -20.30 -3.29 -3.89
C LEU A 269 -19.41 -4.44 -3.42
N ASP A 270 -18.39 -4.79 -4.21
CA ASP A 270 -17.45 -5.85 -3.88
C ASP A 270 -16.63 -5.52 -2.63
N PHE A 271 -16.13 -4.27 -2.53
CA PHE A 271 -15.41 -3.83 -1.34
C PHE A 271 -16.26 -3.99 -0.07
N ASN A 272 -17.52 -3.56 -0.09
CA ASN A 272 -18.39 -3.64 1.08
C ASN A 272 -18.81 -5.09 1.39
N ASN A 273 -18.99 -5.93 0.38
CA ASN A 273 -19.26 -7.36 0.55
C ASN A 273 -18.08 -8.06 1.25
N VAL A 274 -16.85 -7.84 0.79
CA VAL A 274 -15.65 -8.38 1.46
C VAL A 274 -15.46 -7.78 2.86
N GLN A 275 -15.76 -6.49 3.05
CA GLN A 275 -15.71 -5.87 4.38
C GLN A 275 -16.68 -6.51 5.36
N MET A 276 -17.87 -6.90 4.92
CA MET A 276 -18.81 -7.66 5.76
C MET A 276 -18.18 -8.97 6.25
N ILE A 277 -17.53 -9.73 5.36
CA ILE A 277 -16.87 -10.99 5.71
C ILE A 277 -15.81 -10.71 6.78
N HIS A 278 -14.94 -9.72 6.57
CA HIS A 278 -13.93 -9.33 7.56
C HIS A 278 -14.53 -8.90 8.90
N GLN A 279 -15.66 -8.19 8.90
CA GLN A 279 -16.35 -7.82 10.14
C GLN A 279 -16.91 -9.03 10.88
N ASN A 280 -17.41 -10.04 10.16
CA ASN A 280 -17.89 -11.29 10.75
C ASN A 280 -16.72 -12.10 11.33
N ASP A 281 -15.60 -12.18 10.61
CA ASP A 281 -14.38 -12.83 11.09
C ASP A 281 -13.84 -12.12 12.33
N LEU A 282 -13.79 -10.79 12.34
CA LEU A 282 -13.38 -9.99 13.49
C LEU A 282 -14.30 -10.21 14.70
N LYS A 283 -15.62 -10.28 14.48
CA LYS A 283 -16.59 -10.61 15.53
C LYS A 283 -16.39 -12.02 16.07
N HIS A 284 -16.08 -12.98 15.21
CA HIS A 284 -15.80 -14.34 15.63
C HIS A 284 -14.51 -14.41 16.45
N MET A 285 -13.42 -13.80 15.97
CA MET A 285 -12.11 -13.78 16.65
C MET A 285 -12.16 -13.06 18.00
N SER A 286 -12.85 -11.92 18.08
CA SER A 286 -12.95 -11.15 19.34
C SER A 286 -13.70 -11.86 20.46
N ARG A 287 -14.40 -12.97 20.21
CA ARG A 287 -15.00 -13.80 21.27
C ARG A 287 -13.97 -14.63 22.02
N TYR A 288 -12.77 -14.79 21.47
CA TYR A 288 -11.70 -15.62 22.02
C TYR A 288 -10.52 -14.80 22.57
N VAL A 289 -10.63 -13.46 22.59
CA VAL A 289 -9.61 -12.52 23.08
C VAL A 289 -10.21 -11.69 24.20
#